data_AF-A0A2A4XD11-F1
#
_entry.id   AF-A0A2A4XD11-F1
#
_cell.length_a   1.000
_cell.length_b   1.000
_cell.length_c   1.000
_cell.angle_alpha   90.00
_cell.angle_beta   90.00
_cell.angle_gamma   90.00
#
_symmetry.space_group_name_H-M   'P 1'
#
loop_
_entity.id
_entity.type
_entity.pdbx_description
1 polymer ?
#
loop_
_entity_poly.entity_id
_entity_poly.type
_entity_poly.pdbx_seq_one_letter_code
_entity_poly.pdbx_strand_id
1 'polypeptide(L)'
;MSYEMIDPILEPWAKFYNLHIYKRYKDTDVRSIDVVSPKGKRFQLWLDIQENDSNPTVHVWDYDKRKKKFFANEENLQEILEEAYKMIQSWFTTVID
;
A
#
# COMPACT_ATOMS: atom_id res chain seq x y z
N MET A 1 -17.15 2.24 -5.44
CA MET A 1 -16.36 2.51 -6.67
C MET A 1 -15.47 1.29 -6.94
N SER A 2 -15.15 0.99 -8.21
CA SER A 2 -14.33 -0.18 -8.55
C SER A 2 -12.84 0.15 -8.47
N TYR A 3 -12.03 -0.80 -8.01
CA TYR A 3 -10.57 -0.72 -8.06
C TYR A 3 -10.01 -0.77 -9.49
N GLU A 4 -10.86 -0.96 -10.50
CA GLU A 4 -10.52 -0.93 -11.93
C GLU A 4 -9.74 0.32 -12.36
N MET A 5 -9.94 1.47 -11.72
CA MET A 5 -9.20 2.69 -12.07
C MET A 5 -7.74 2.66 -11.59
N ILE A 6 -7.47 1.99 -10.47
CA ILE A 6 -6.13 1.98 -9.87
C ILE A 6 -5.35 0.70 -10.19
N ASP A 7 -6.03 -0.41 -10.51
CA ASP A 7 -5.40 -1.70 -10.82
C ASP A 7 -4.39 -1.60 -11.99
N PRO A 8 -4.65 -0.86 -13.09
CA PRO A 8 -3.68 -0.68 -14.18
C PRO A 8 -2.36 -0.01 -13.75
N ILE A 9 -2.36 0.73 -12.63
CA ILE A 9 -1.17 1.38 -12.07
C ILE A 9 -0.56 0.50 -10.97
N LEU A 10 -1.40 -0.06 -10.09
CA LEU A 10 -0.99 -0.84 -8.93
C LEU A 10 -0.35 -2.18 -9.33
N GLU A 11 -0.92 -2.88 -10.32
CA GLU A 11 -0.43 -4.21 -10.71
C GLU A 11 0.97 -4.19 -11.32
N PRO A 12 1.30 -3.31 -12.30
CA PRO A 12 2.66 -3.22 -12.81
C PRO A 12 3.66 -2.80 -11.73
N TRP A 13 3.26 -1.87 -10.85
CA TRP A 13 4.09 -1.40 -9.74
C TRP A 13 4.41 -2.53 -8.76
N ALA A 14 3.39 -3.27 -8.31
CA ALA A 14 3.58 -4.40 -7.40
C ALA A 14 4.43 -5.50 -8.06
N LYS A 15 4.20 -5.77 -9.34
CA LYS A 15 5.00 -6.74 -10.11
C LYS A 15 6.48 -6.34 -10.18
N PHE A 16 6.78 -5.06 -10.39
CA PHE A 16 8.16 -4.55 -10.43
C PHE A 16 8.92 -4.85 -9.13
N TYR A 17 8.26 -4.73 -7.98
CA TYR A 17 8.84 -5.05 -6.67
C TYR A 17 8.66 -6.50 -6.22
N ASN A 18 8.08 -7.37 -7.06
CA ASN A 18 7.71 -8.74 -6.71
C ASN A 18 6.82 -8.80 -5.44
N LEU A 19 5.87 -7.88 -5.34
CA LEU A 19 4.91 -7.77 -4.26
C LEU A 19 3.58 -8.43 -4.65
N HIS A 20 2.95 -9.09 -3.68
CA HIS A 20 1.64 -9.71 -3.88
C HIS A 20 0.51 -8.76 -3.47
N ILE A 21 -0.49 -8.59 -4.35
CA ILE A 21 -1.70 -7.81 -4.08
C ILE A 21 -2.80 -8.76 -3.62
N TYR A 22 -3.22 -8.63 -2.37
CA TYR A 22 -4.44 -9.23 -1.88
C TYR A 22 -5.63 -8.36 -2.33
N LYS A 23 -6.54 -8.98 -3.09
CA LYS A 23 -7.71 -8.30 -3.67
C LYS A 23 -9.01 -8.49 -2.88
N ARG A 24 -9.02 -9.38 -1.88
CA ARG A 24 -10.20 -9.69 -1.07
C ARG A 24 -9.82 -9.94 0.39
N TYR A 25 -10.59 -9.35 1.31
CA TYR A 25 -10.52 -9.66 2.74
C TYR A 25 -11.94 -9.88 3.26
N LYS A 26 -12.21 -11.10 3.75
CA LYS A 26 -13.57 -11.58 4.04
C LYS A 26 -14.46 -11.42 2.80
N ASP A 27 -15.49 -10.59 2.89
CA ASP A 27 -16.46 -10.33 1.82
C ASP A 27 -16.33 -8.92 1.22
N THR A 28 -15.18 -8.29 1.43
CA THR A 28 -14.89 -6.94 0.93
C THR A 28 -13.73 -7.00 -0.05
N ASP A 29 -13.90 -6.32 -1.19
CA ASP A 29 -12.82 -6.06 -2.12
C ASP A 29 -11.85 -5.07 -1.49
N VAL A 30 -10.57 -5.36 -1.60
CA VAL A 30 -9.50 -4.56 -0.98
C VAL A 30 -8.34 -4.47 -1.94
N ARG A 31 -7.40 -3.57 -1.68
CA ARG A 31 -6.07 -3.60 -2.30
C ARG A 31 -5.03 -3.49 -1.21
N SER A 32 -4.67 -4.64 -0.67
CA SER A 32 -3.69 -4.77 0.41
C SER A 32 -2.44 -5.46 -0.11
N ILE A 33 -1.27 -4.99 0.31
CA ILE A 33 0.02 -5.56 -0.02
C ILE A 33 0.78 -5.73 1.29
N ASP A 34 1.27 -6.95 1.52
CA ASP A 34 2.20 -7.20 2.61
C ASP A 34 3.63 -6.97 2.14
N VAL A 35 4.39 -6.20 2.91
CA VAL A 35 5.81 -5.99 2.71
C VAL A 35 6.54 -6.62 3.88
N VAL A 36 7.45 -7.55 3.61
CA VAL A 36 8.22 -8.25 4.64
C VAL A 36 9.67 -7.78 4.56
N SER A 37 10.21 -7.29 5.68
CA SER A 37 11.61 -6.89 5.75
C SER A 37 12.55 -8.10 5.72
N PRO A 38 13.85 -7.91 5.44
CA PRO A 38 14.83 -8.99 5.52
C PRO A 38 14.93 -9.69 6.88
N LYS A 39 14.50 -9.01 7.96
CA LYS A 39 14.45 -9.56 9.32
C LYS A 39 13.12 -10.27 9.64
N GLY A 40 12.20 -10.37 8.67
CA GLY A 40 10.89 -11.00 8.85
C GLY A 40 9.81 -10.11 9.45
N LYS A 41 10.07 -8.82 9.71
CA LYS A 41 9.04 -7.89 10.20
C LYS A 41 8.07 -7.57 9.05
N ARG A 42 6.77 -7.66 9.32
CA ARG A 42 5.70 -7.38 8.35
C ARG A 42 5.25 -5.93 8.44
N PHE A 43 4.90 -5.40 7.28
CA PHE A 43 4.32 -4.09 7.07
C PHE A 43 3.20 -4.22 6.05
N GLN A 44 2.29 -3.27 6.03
CA GLN A 44 1.15 -3.24 5.14
C GLN A 44 1.14 -1.95 4.33
N LEU A 45 0.90 -2.09 3.03
CA LEU A 45 0.34 -1.06 2.16
C LEU A 45 -1.13 -1.39 1.93
N TRP A 46 -2.01 -0.42 2.12
CA TRP A 46 -3.44 -0.58 1.87
C TRP A 46 -3.97 0.59 1.07
N LEU A 47 -4.66 0.32 -0.03
CA LEU A 47 -5.29 1.33 -0.86
C LEU A 47 -6.80 1.33 -0.61
N ASP A 48 -7.29 2.51 -0.19
CA ASP A 48 -8.70 2.78 0.06
C ASP A 48 -9.22 3.78 -0.97
N ILE A 49 -10.41 3.53 -1.52
CA ILE A 49 -11.12 4.44 -2.41
C ILE A 49 -12.47 4.71 -1.75
N GLN A 50 -12.67 5.92 -1.25
CA GLN A 50 -13.93 6.26 -0.61
C GLN A 50 -15.05 6.36 -1.64
N GLU A 51 -16.28 5.99 -1.26
CA GLU A 51 -17.42 5.91 -2.19
C GLU A 51 -17.71 7.21 -2.93
N ASN A 52 -17.32 8.37 -2.37
CA ASN A 52 -17.55 9.70 -2.93
C ASN A 52 -16.28 10.43 -3.38
N ASP A 53 -15.11 9.78 -3.33
CA ASP A 53 -13.83 10.38 -3.71
C ASP A 53 -13.14 9.51 -4.75
N SER A 54 -12.87 10.08 -5.92
CA SER A 54 -12.13 9.39 -6.99
C SER A 54 -10.65 9.21 -6.64
N ASN A 55 -10.18 9.84 -5.56
CA ASN A 55 -8.78 9.85 -5.17
C ASN A 55 -8.46 8.71 -4.22
N PRO A 56 -7.56 7.78 -4.59
CA PRO A 56 -7.11 6.72 -3.70
C PRO A 56 -6.31 7.30 -2.52
N THR A 57 -6.57 6.77 -1.32
CA THR A 57 -5.71 6.97 -0.16
C THR A 57 -4.81 5.76 0.00
N VAL A 58 -3.50 5.99 0.10
CA VAL A 58 -2.50 4.94 0.38
C VAL A 58 -2.15 4.98 1.86
N HIS A 59 -2.41 3.88 2.54
CA HIS A 59 -2.11 3.68 3.96
C HIS A 59 -0.87 2.81 4.11
N VAL A 60 -0.01 3.18 5.04
CA VAL A 60 1.14 2.41 5.47
C VAL A 60 0.99 2.08 6.95
N TRP A 61 1.22 0.83 7.33
CA TRP A 61 1.18 0.39 8.73
C TRP A 61 2.26 -0.66 9.03
N ASP A 62 2.89 -0.58 10.20
CA ASP A 62 3.86 -1.60 10.67
C ASP A 62 3.26 -2.69 11.56
N TYR A 63 1.93 -2.82 11.58
CA TYR A 63 1.16 -3.68 12.48
C TYR A 63 1.37 -3.38 13.98
N ASP A 64 1.99 -2.24 14.31
CA ASP A 64 2.19 -1.76 15.68
C ASP A 64 1.84 -0.26 15.74
N LYS A 65 2.79 0.60 16.10
CA LYS A 65 2.57 2.03 16.38
C LYS A 65 2.64 2.91 15.15
N ARG A 66 3.39 2.51 14.11
CA ARG A 66 3.71 3.38 12.97
C ARG A 66 2.66 3.24 11.89
N LYS A 67 1.92 4.31 11.67
CA LYS A 67 0.97 4.43 10.56
C LYS A 67 1.16 5.77 9.86
N LYS A 68 1.06 5.77 8.54
CA LYS A 68 1.06 6.99 7.72
C LYS A 68 0.03 6.85 6.60
N LYS A 69 -0.54 7.98 6.18
CA LYS A 69 -1.44 8.06 5.04
C LYS A 69 -0.85 9.01 4.00
N PHE A 70 -1.10 8.70 2.75
CA PHE A 70 -0.80 9.52 1.59
C PHE A 70 -2.07 9.65 0.77
N PHE A 71 -2.30 10.84 0.21
CA PHE A 71 -3.42 11.10 -0.66
C PHE A 71 -2.88 11.13 -2.09
N ALA A 72 -3.48 10.31 -2.95
CA ALA A 72 -3.10 10.19 -4.35
C ALA A 72 -4.31 10.49 -5.23
N ASN A 73 -4.04 10.89 -6.46
CA ASN A 73 -4.98 10.85 -7.57
C ASN A 73 -4.43 9.88 -8.62
N GLU A 74 -5.16 9.67 -9.73
CA GLU A 74 -4.72 8.76 -10.79
C GLU A 74 -3.36 9.16 -11.38
N GLU A 75 -3.09 10.46 -11.56
CA GLU A 75 -1.88 10.98 -12.21
C GLU A 75 -0.62 10.78 -11.36
N ASN A 76 -0.74 10.82 -10.03
CA ASN A 76 0.41 10.71 -9.11
C ASN A 76 0.44 9.41 -8.29
N LEU A 77 -0.51 8.49 -8.51
CA LEU A 77 -0.63 7.27 -7.70
C LEU A 77 0.68 6.45 -7.71
N GLN A 78 1.34 6.33 -8.86
CA GLN A 78 2.60 5.61 -8.95
C GLN A 78 3.69 6.24 -8.07
N GLU A 79 3.82 7.57 -8.09
CA GLU A 79 4.79 8.29 -7.26
C GLU A 79 4.49 8.13 -5.76
N ILE A 80 3.21 8.19 -5.39
CA ILE A 80 2.79 8.01 -4.00
C ILE A 80 3.04 6.57 -3.52
N LEU A 81 2.83 5.56 -4.38
CA LEU A 81 3.18 4.17 -4.09
C LEU A 81 4.69 4.02 -3.83
N GLU A 82 5.53 4.66 -4.65
CA GLU A 82 6.98 4.72 -4.45
C GLU A 82 7.37 5.34 -3.11
N GLU A 83 6.80 6.49 -2.78
CA GLU A 83 7.08 7.18 -1.50
C GLU A 83 6.64 6.31 -0.31
N ALA A 84 5.45 5.73 -0.38
CA ALA A 84 4.90 4.87 0.65
C ALA A 84 5.75 3.61 0.87
N TYR A 85 6.26 3.00 -0.21
CA TYR A 85 7.14 1.85 -0.12
C TYR A 85 8.52 2.20 0.45
N LYS A 86 9.12 3.33 0.02
CA LYS A 86 10.37 3.84 0.61
C LYS A 86 10.23 4.15 2.10
N MET A 87 9.07 4.67 2.51
CA MET A 87 8.75 4.87 3.93
C MET A 87 8.78 3.55 4.70
N ILE A 88 8.15 2.49 4.17
CA ILE A 88 8.23 1.15 4.78
C ILE A 88 9.67 0.67 4.89
N GLN A 89 10.44 0.80 3.81
CA GLN A 89 11.85 0.38 3.79
C GLN A 89 12.67 1.13 4.86
N SER A 90 12.39 2.41 5.09
CA SER A 90 13.04 3.19 6.16
C SER A 90 12.77 2.63 7.56
N TRP A 91 11.68 1.89 7.74
CA TRP A 91 11.33 1.27 9.02
C TRP A 91 11.96 -0.11 9.21
N PHE A 92 12.59 -0.70 8.19
CA PHE A 92 13.21 -2.03 8.28
C PHE A 92 14.34 -2.11 9.32
N THR A 93 15.03 -0.99 9.52
CA THR A 93 16.21 -0.92 10.38
C THR A 93 15.87 -0.54 11.82
N THR A 94 14.64 -0.10 12.10
CA THR A 94 14.28 0.21 13.48
C THR A 94 14.03 -1.08 14.25
N VAL A 95 15.03 -1.47 15.04
CA VAL A 95 14.84 -2.39 16.16
C VAL A 95 13.88 -1.70 17.12
N ILE A 96 12.75 -2.33 17.40
CA ILE A 96 11.96 -1.96 18.58
C ILE A 96 12.74 -2.62 19.73
N ASP A 97 13.46 -1.81 20.50
CA ASP A 97 14.00 -2.22 21.80
C ASP A 97 12.85 -2.52 22.79
#